data_AF-A0A060BWS9-F1
#
_entry.id   AF-A0A060BWS9-F1
#
_cell.length_a   1.000
_cell.length_b   1.000
_cell.length_c   1.000
_cell.angle_alpha   90.00
_cell.angle_beta   90.00
_cell.angle_gamma   90.00
#
_symmetry.space_group_name_H-M   'P 1'
#
loop_
_entity.id
_entity.type
_entity.pdbx_description
1 polymer ?
#
loop_
_entity_poly.entity_id
_entity_poly.type
_entity_poly.pdbx_seq_one_letter_code
_entity_poly.pdbx_strand_id
1 'polypeptide(L)'
;APGLGLGANPGLGLGANPGLGLYAELLQKYSQMHFKAVSGELNQTTIVEYTSDLLYKHGMRNVTEIQLVDGILIYPKEYFCPLGLDGKIRTTDNTRTIHHYMASWSEHRSCFQRIWRLLKNWFVDTFPLKVVALILRYKKQKRDKKNTKLFG
;
A
#
# COMPACT_ATOMS: atom_id res chain seq x y z
N ALA A 1 4.28 -3.21 5.07
CA ALA A 1 5.41 -4.15 5.14
C ALA A 1 4.86 -5.55 4.90
N PRO A 2 5.55 -6.44 4.16
CA PRO A 2 5.10 -7.81 4.00
C PRO A 2 5.40 -8.57 5.31
N GLY A 3 4.39 -9.20 5.92
CA GLY A 3 4.58 -10.17 7.01
C GLY A 3 3.84 -9.90 8.33
N LEU A 4 3.29 -8.70 8.55
CA LEU A 4 2.28 -8.47 9.60
C LEU A 4 0.91 -8.41 8.92
N GLY A 5 -0.14 -8.95 9.54
CA GLY A 5 -1.52 -8.88 9.03
C GLY A 5 -2.00 -7.44 8.76
N LEU A 6 -3.25 -7.28 8.30
CA LEU A 6 -3.80 -5.92 8.12
C LEU A 6 -3.65 -5.12 9.43
N GLY A 7 -3.20 -3.87 9.31
CA GLY A 7 -3.01 -2.97 10.45
C GLY A 7 -3.80 -1.68 10.26
N ALA A 8 -4.31 -1.12 11.36
CA ALA A 8 -5.01 0.15 11.37
C ALA A 8 -4.02 1.30 11.60
N ASN A 9 -3.97 2.27 10.69
CA ASN A 9 -3.10 3.44 10.81
C ASN A 9 -3.87 4.65 11.35
N PRO A 10 -3.79 4.94 12.66
CA PRO A 10 -4.49 6.10 13.24
C PRO A 10 -3.87 7.44 12.81
N GLY A 11 -2.63 7.46 12.32
CA GLY A 11 -1.96 8.68 11.86
C GLY A 11 -2.40 9.15 10.47
N LEU A 12 -3.10 8.30 9.71
CA LEU A 12 -3.63 8.65 8.39
C LEU A 12 -4.92 9.48 8.50
N GLY A 13 -5.81 9.06 9.40
CA GLY A 13 -7.09 9.68 9.67
C GLY A 13 -7.71 9.03 10.89
N LEU A 14 -8.21 9.85 11.81
CA LEU A 14 -8.75 9.39 13.09
C LEU A 14 -9.88 10.32 13.51
N GLY A 15 -10.97 9.72 13.96
CA GLY A 15 -12.10 10.42 14.57
C GLY A 15 -12.61 9.59 15.75
N ALA A 16 -13.05 10.27 16.80
CA ALA A 16 -13.52 9.64 18.03
C ALA A 16 -14.67 10.45 18.62
N ASN A 17 -15.69 9.76 19.10
CA ASN A 17 -16.67 10.41 19.97
C ASN A 17 -16.03 10.72 21.34
N PRO A 18 -16.43 11.80 22.03
CA PRO A 18 -15.99 12.06 23.39
C PRO A 18 -16.27 10.86 24.31
N GLY A 19 -15.30 10.53 25.18
CA GLY A 19 -15.45 9.44 26.16
C GLY A 19 -15.27 8.02 25.61
N LEU A 20 -14.75 7.86 24.39
CA LEU A 20 -14.52 6.53 23.81
C LEU A 20 -13.44 5.75 24.58
N GLY A 21 -13.85 4.64 25.21
CA GLY A 21 -13.01 3.84 26.09
C GLY A 21 -11.75 3.26 25.42
N LEU A 22 -11.85 2.88 24.14
CA LEU A 22 -10.71 2.33 23.40
C LEU A 22 -9.49 3.25 23.40
N TYR A 23 -9.68 4.56 23.18
CA TYR A 23 -8.57 5.51 23.23
C TYR A 23 -8.04 5.73 24.64
N ALA A 24 -8.90 5.63 25.66
CA ALA A 24 -8.43 5.68 27.06
C ALA A 24 -7.51 4.50 27.37
N GLU A 25 -7.82 3.28 26.92
CA GLU A 25 -6.95 2.11 27.06
C GLU A 25 -5.60 2.31 26.34
N LEU A 26 -5.63 2.84 25.12
CA LEU A 26 -4.41 3.15 24.36
C LEU A 26 -3.57 4.20 25.09
N LEU A 27 -4.18 5.28 25.57
CA LEU A 27 -3.50 6.34 26.33
C LEU A 27 -2.92 5.84 27.66
N GLN A 28 -3.64 4.98 28.37
CA GLN A 28 -3.15 4.34 29.60
C GLN A 28 -1.94 3.45 29.30
N LYS A 29 -1.97 2.70 28.19
CA LYS A 29 -0.81 1.92 27.75
C LYS A 29 0.40 2.81 27.47
N TYR A 30 0.21 3.94 26.80
CA TYR A 30 1.29 4.89 26.52
C TYR A 30 1.83 5.59 27.78
N SER A 31 1.00 5.87 28.79
CA SER A 31 1.44 6.57 30.01
C SER A 31 2.44 5.76 30.85
N GLN A 32 2.49 4.44 30.65
CA GLN A 32 3.41 3.52 31.31
C GLN A 32 4.68 3.25 30.48
N MET A 33 4.79 3.81 29.28
CA MET A 33 5.88 3.53 28.36
C MET A 33 6.96 4.61 28.37
N HIS A 34 8.19 4.16 28.18
CA HIS A 34 9.33 5.01 27.86
C HIS A 34 9.92 4.61 26.52
N PHE A 35 10.40 5.60 25.75
CA PHE A 35 11.05 5.34 24.47
C PHE A 35 12.37 4.59 24.65
N LYS A 36 13.12 4.90 25.71
CA LYS A 36 14.35 4.19 26.07
C LYS A 36 14.11 3.40 27.35
N ALA A 37 14.31 2.09 27.28
CA ALA A 37 14.22 1.21 28.44
C ALA A 37 15.39 1.46 29.41
N VAL A 38 15.25 1.00 30.66
CA VAL A 38 16.32 1.08 31.68
C VAL A 38 17.57 0.32 31.21
N SER A 39 17.41 -0.75 30.43
CA SER A 39 18.50 -1.50 29.79
C SER A 39 19.25 -0.70 28.71
N GLY A 40 18.72 0.45 28.29
CA GLY A 40 19.27 1.27 27.21
C GLY A 40 18.70 0.96 25.82
N GLU A 41 17.92 -0.11 25.67
CA GLU A 41 17.24 -0.47 24.42
C GLU A 41 16.14 0.54 24.04
N LEU A 42 15.91 0.71 22.74
CA LEU A 42 14.89 1.61 22.21
C LEU A 42 13.60 0.86 21.88
N ASN A 43 12.47 1.39 22.33
CA ASN A 43 11.15 0.92 21.95
C ASN A 43 10.81 1.45 20.55
N GLN A 44 10.97 0.59 19.55
CA GLN A 44 10.70 0.91 18.14
C GLN A 44 9.32 0.45 17.66
N THR A 45 8.50 -0.11 18.55
CA THR A 45 7.13 -0.53 18.22
C THR A 45 6.30 0.68 17.80
N THR A 46 5.62 0.56 16.67
CA THR A 46 4.90 1.69 16.07
C THR A 46 3.52 1.87 16.69
N ILE A 47 2.97 3.09 16.60
CA ILE A 47 1.56 3.36 16.95
C ILE A 47 0.58 2.48 16.16
N VAL A 48 0.94 2.11 14.92
CA VAL A 48 0.14 1.21 14.08
C VAL A 48 0.06 -0.17 14.70
N GLU A 49 1.18 -0.72 15.18
CA GLU A 49 1.22 -2.00 15.89
C GLU A 49 0.38 -1.94 17.17
N TYR A 50 0.63 -0.96 18.04
CA TYR A 50 -0.11 -0.84 19.30
C TYR A 50 -1.62 -0.70 19.10
N THR A 51 -2.03 0.11 18.12
CA THR A 51 -3.45 0.33 17.81
C THR A 51 -4.08 -0.91 17.18
N SER A 52 -3.36 -1.60 16.29
CA SER A 52 -3.86 -2.81 15.66
C SER A 52 -4.04 -3.93 16.68
N ASP A 53 -3.06 -4.15 17.56
CA ASP A 53 -3.14 -5.15 18.63
C ASP A 53 -4.33 -4.89 19.55
N LEU A 54 -4.56 -3.63 19.91
CA LEU A 54 -5.71 -3.22 20.70
C LEU A 54 -7.02 -3.53 19.95
N LEU A 55 -7.15 -3.09 18.70
CA LEU A 55 -8.35 -3.36 17.90
C LEU A 55 -8.60 -4.86 17.70
N TYR A 56 -7.55 -5.67 17.53
CA TYR A 56 -7.67 -7.13 17.46
C TYR A 56 -8.23 -7.73 18.76
N LYS A 57 -7.78 -7.26 19.93
CA LYS A 57 -8.36 -7.66 21.23
C LYS A 57 -9.84 -7.32 21.34
N HIS A 58 -10.25 -6.21 20.74
CA HIS A 58 -11.64 -5.73 20.69
C HIS A 58 -12.46 -6.33 19.53
N GLY A 59 -11.90 -7.27 18.76
CA GLY A 59 -12.64 -8.04 17.75
C GLY A 59 -12.44 -7.59 16.29
N MET A 60 -11.46 -6.74 16.00
CA MET A 60 -11.06 -6.47 14.62
C MET A 60 -10.64 -7.76 13.91
N ARG A 61 -11.00 -7.89 12.64
CA ARG A 61 -10.66 -9.05 11.81
C ARG A 61 -9.78 -8.62 10.65
N ASN A 62 -8.97 -9.56 10.18
CA ASN A 62 -8.07 -9.36 9.04
C ASN A 62 -8.85 -9.49 7.71
N VAL A 63 -9.77 -8.56 7.48
CA VAL A 63 -10.66 -8.54 6.31
C VAL A 63 -10.70 -7.14 5.68
N THR A 64 -11.09 -7.06 4.40
CA THR A 64 -11.07 -5.82 3.62
C THR A 64 -12.39 -5.06 3.62
N GLU A 65 -13.41 -5.53 4.33
CA GLU A 65 -14.64 -4.76 4.51
C GLU A 65 -14.47 -3.67 5.57
N ILE A 66 -15.41 -2.72 5.58
CA ILE A 66 -15.54 -1.75 6.66
C ILE A 66 -15.94 -2.51 7.94
N GLN A 67 -15.30 -2.17 9.06
CA GLN A 67 -15.53 -2.84 10.33
C GLN A 67 -15.88 -1.80 11.40
N LEU A 68 -16.89 -2.12 12.23
CA LEU A 68 -17.20 -1.38 13.44
C LEU A 68 -16.64 -2.16 14.63
N VAL A 69 -15.65 -1.60 15.32
CA VAL A 69 -14.95 -2.23 16.44
C VAL A 69 -14.96 -1.26 17.61
N ASP A 70 -15.62 -1.64 18.71
CA ASP A 70 -15.74 -0.83 19.93
C ASP A 70 -16.06 0.67 19.67
N GLY A 71 -17.06 0.92 18.82
CA GLY A 71 -17.50 2.27 18.47
C GLY A 71 -16.62 3.00 17.42
N ILE A 72 -15.58 2.36 16.88
CA ILE A 72 -14.72 2.90 15.83
C ILE A 72 -15.04 2.26 14.48
N LEU A 73 -15.26 3.09 13.46
CA LEU A 73 -15.34 2.65 12.06
C LEU A 73 -13.95 2.60 11.43
N ILE A 74 -13.55 1.41 10.98
CA ILE A 74 -12.28 1.13 10.32
C ILE A 74 -12.56 0.96 8.82
N TYR A 75 -11.94 1.81 8.01
CA TYR A 75 -12.09 1.79 6.56
C TYR A 75 -10.89 1.11 5.88
N PRO A 76 -11.14 0.44 4.74
CA PRO A 76 -10.08 -0.05 3.88
C PRO A 76 -9.19 1.09 3.35
N LYS A 77 -7.93 0.76 3.08
CA LYS A 77 -6.91 1.73 2.60
C LYS A 77 -7.38 2.57 1.40
N GLU A 78 -8.16 1.99 0.48
CA GLU A 78 -8.62 2.67 -0.74
C GLU A 78 -9.44 3.94 -0.52
N TYR A 79 -10.07 4.08 0.66
CA TYR A 79 -10.88 5.26 1.00
C TYR A 79 -10.01 6.51 1.19
N PHE A 80 -8.85 6.35 1.83
CA PHE A 80 -8.06 7.50 2.33
C PHE A 80 -6.61 7.55 1.84
N CYS A 81 -6.09 6.44 1.31
CA CYS A 81 -4.70 6.38 0.83
C CYS A 81 -4.60 5.45 -0.40
N PRO A 82 -5.11 5.86 -1.56
CA PRO A 82 -4.94 5.13 -2.82
C PRO A 82 -3.47 5.11 -3.31
N LEU A 83 -2.57 5.89 -2.68
CA LEU A 83 -1.15 5.91 -2.99
C LEU A 83 -0.47 4.63 -2.48
N GLY A 84 0.13 3.88 -3.41
CA GLY A 84 0.95 2.72 -3.10
C GLY A 84 2.38 3.08 -2.69
N LEU A 85 3.07 2.15 -2.01
CA LEU A 85 4.51 2.28 -1.72
C LEU A 85 5.36 2.32 -3.00
N ASP A 86 4.81 1.83 -4.12
CA ASP A 86 5.40 1.92 -5.45
C ASP A 86 5.29 3.32 -6.07
N GLY A 87 4.60 4.25 -5.41
CA GLY A 87 4.39 5.62 -5.88
C GLY A 87 3.23 5.77 -6.88
N LYS A 88 2.47 4.69 -7.15
CA LYS A 88 1.32 4.73 -8.04
C LYS A 88 0.05 5.00 -7.25
N ILE A 89 -0.76 5.95 -7.71
CA ILE A 89 -2.10 6.23 -7.17
C ILE A 89 -3.10 5.31 -7.87
N ARG A 90 -3.91 4.57 -7.11
CA ARG A 90 -4.95 3.68 -7.61
C ARG A 90 -6.29 4.07 -6.99
N THR A 91 -7.00 4.98 -7.64
CA THR A 91 -8.32 5.44 -7.18
C THR A 91 -9.41 4.42 -7.52
N THR A 92 -10.41 4.32 -6.65
CA THR A 92 -11.66 3.58 -6.87
C THR A 92 -12.85 4.50 -6.61
N ASP A 93 -14.08 4.05 -6.89
CA ASP A 93 -15.29 4.83 -6.59
C ASP A 93 -15.45 5.15 -5.09
N ASN A 94 -14.76 4.39 -4.24
CA ASN A 94 -14.73 4.58 -2.79
C ASN A 94 -13.69 5.60 -2.33
N THR A 95 -12.76 6.02 -3.18
CA THR A 95 -11.70 6.97 -2.80
C THR A 95 -12.28 8.32 -2.44
N ARG A 96 -12.01 8.80 -1.22
CA ARG A 96 -12.45 10.10 -0.70
C ARG A 96 -11.30 11.08 -0.52
N THR A 97 -10.10 10.59 -0.18
CA THR A 97 -8.91 11.44 -0.01
C THR A 97 -7.65 10.75 -0.53
N ILE A 98 -6.62 11.56 -0.77
CA ILE A 98 -5.29 11.10 -1.16
C ILE A 98 -4.28 11.62 -0.14
N HIS A 99 -3.71 10.72 0.66
CA HIS A 99 -2.61 11.06 1.54
C HIS A 99 -1.29 11.11 0.77
N HIS A 100 -0.85 12.33 0.43
CA HIS A 100 0.41 12.56 -0.26
C HIS A 100 1.59 12.46 0.72
N TYR A 101 2.41 11.42 0.58
CA TYR A 101 3.65 11.26 1.34
C TYR A 101 4.85 11.06 0.42
N MET A 102 6.00 11.59 0.84
CA MET A 102 7.24 11.53 0.07
C MET A 102 8.32 10.68 0.72
N ALA A 103 8.11 10.10 1.92
CA ALA A 103 9.11 9.24 2.59
C ALA A 103 10.55 9.77 2.49
N SER A 104 10.73 11.10 2.57
CA SER A 104 11.98 11.81 2.27
C SER A 104 13.08 11.51 3.29
N TRP A 105 12.68 11.10 4.49
CA TRP A 105 13.53 10.73 5.61
C TRP A 105 14.13 9.33 5.50
N SER A 106 13.72 8.53 4.51
CA SER A 106 14.21 7.17 4.33
C SER A 106 15.50 7.16 3.49
N GLU A 107 16.57 6.62 4.07
CA GLU A 107 17.87 6.42 3.39
C GLU A 107 17.78 5.49 2.17
N HIS A 108 16.69 4.72 2.03
CA HIS A 108 16.36 3.87 0.88
C HIS A 108 15.88 4.66 -0.35
N ARG A 109 16.48 5.83 -0.59
CA ARG A 109 16.30 6.64 -1.80
C ARG A 109 17.65 6.95 -2.42
N SER A 110 18.40 5.92 -2.81
CA SER A 110 19.43 6.18 -3.80
C SER A 110 18.74 6.57 -5.12
N CYS A 111 19.21 7.65 -5.75
CA CYS A 111 18.73 8.06 -7.08
C CYS A 111 18.76 6.87 -8.06
N PHE A 112 19.75 6.00 -7.89
CA PHE A 112 19.92 4.75 -8.61
C PHE A 112 18.73 3.79 -8.47
N GLN A 113 18.19 3.57 -7.26
CA GLN A 113 17.03 2.69 -7.07
C GLN A 113 15.77 3.26 -7.75
N ARG A 114 15.61 4.58 -7.80
CA ARG A 114 14.50 5.23 -8.52
C ARG A 114 14.65 5.03 -10.03
N ILE A 115 15.84 5.31 -10.59
CA ILE A 115 16.13 5.09 -12.01
C ILE A 115 15.98 3.62 -12.37
N TRP A 116 16.52 2.70 -11.58
CA TRP A 116 16.41 1.26 -11.80
C TRP A 116 14.95 0.78 -11.76
N ARG A 117 14.13 1.32 -10.85
CA ARG A 117 12.69 1.02 -10.80
C ARG A 117 11.95 1.53 -12.03
N LEU A 118 12.30 2.73 -12.52
CA LEU A 118 11.75 3.27 -13.76
C LEU A 118 12.17 2.44 -14.98
N LEU A 119 13.45 2.07 -15.08
CA LEU A 119 13.98 1.20 -16.14
C LEU A 119 13.33 -0.18 -16.10
N LYS A 120 13.18 -0.78 -14.91
CA LYS A 120 12.52 -2.08 -14.72
C LYS A 120 11.05 -2.02 -15.14
N ASN A 121 10.31 -1.01 -14.70
CA ASN A 121 8.91 -0.85 -15.09
C ASN A 121 8.77 -0.62 -16.59
N TRP A 122 9.59 0.27 -17.18
CA TRP A 122 9.60 0.50 -18.63
C TRP A 122 9.91 -0.78 -19.41
N PHE A 123 10.89 -1.57 -18.96
CA PHE A 123 11.27 -2.83 -19.60
C PHE A 123 10.12 -3.84 -19.56
N VAL A 124 9.48 -4.02 -18.40
CA VAL A 124 8.32 -4.91 -18.22
C VAL A 124 7.13 -4.48 -19.08
N ASP A 125 6.90 -3.17 -19.24
CA ASP A 125 5.77 -2.67 -20.03
C ASP A 125 6.04 -2.71 -21.55
N THR A 126 7.27 -2.43 -21.99
CA THR A 126 7.59 -2.36 -23.44
C THR A 126 8.01 -3.68 -24.07
N PHE A 127 8.67 -4.57 -23.34
CA PHE A 127 9.16 -5.83 -23.89
C PHE A 127 8.04 -6.75 -24.41
N PRO A 128 6.97 -7.05 -23.63
CA PRO A 128 5.87 -7.89 -24.13
C PRO A 128 5.15 -7.26 -25.34
N LEU A 129 4.99 -5.93 -25.37
CA LEU A 129 4.39 -5.23 -26.51
C LEU A 129 5.22 -5.37 -27.79
N LYS A 130 6.56 -5.25 -27.69
CA LYS A 130 7.46 -5.42 -28.84
C LYS A 130 7.46 -6.86 -29.37
N VAL A 131 7.41 -7.87 -28.50
CA VAL A 131 7.31 -9.28 -28.91
C VAL A 131 5.97 -9.54 -29.62
N VAL A 132 4.86 -9.06 -29.06
CA VAL A 132 3.52 -9.18 -29.68
C VAL A 132 3.51 -8.49 -31.05
N ALA A 133 4.03 -7.27 -31.16
CA ALA A 133 4.13 -6.55 -32.43
C ALA A 133 4.98 -7.30 -33.47
N LEU A 134 6.09 -7.93 -33.06
CA LEU A 134 6.93 -8.74 -33.93
C LEU A 134 6.18 -9.96 -34.47
N ILE A 135 5.44 -10.68 -33.61
CA ILE A 135 4.62 -11.82 -33.99
C ILE A 135 3.51 -11.40 -34.97
N LEU A 136 2.83 -10.28 -34.70
CA LEU A 136 1.80 -9.74 -35.59
C LEU A 136 2.39 -9.34 -36.96
N ARG A 137 3.58 -8.69 -36.97
CA ARG A 137 4.29 -8.33 -38.20
C ARG A 137 4.70 -9.56 -39.00
N TYR A 138 5.19 -10.61 -38.35
CA TYR A 138 5.52 -11.89 -38.97
C TYR A 138 4.28 -12.57 -39.58
N LYS A 139 3.16 -12.62 -38.84
CA LYS A 139 1.88 -13.16 -39.34
C LYS A 139 1.37 -12.38 -40.55
N LYS A 140 1.46 -11.05 -40.54
CA LYS A 140 1.09 -10.18 -41.68
C LYS A 140 1.95 -10.50 -42.92
N GLN A 141 3.27 -10.54 -42.78
CA GLN A 141 4.16 -10.89 -43.91
C GLN A 141 3.87 -12.28 -44.49
N LYS A 142 3.56 -13.27 -43.63
CA LYS A 142 3.22 -14.63 -44.09
C LYS A 142 1.88 -14.65 -44.85
N ARG A 143 0.89 -13.87 -44.39
CA ARG A 143 -0.40 -13.71 -45.08
C ARG A 143 -0.24 -13.02 -46.42
N ASP A 144 0.52 -11.93 -46.48
CA ASP A 144 0.74 -11.16 -47.70
C ASP A 144 1.46 -12.03 -48.75
N LYS A 145 2.51 -12.77 -48.36
CA LYS A 145 3.19 -13.76 -49.24
C LYS A 145 2.26 -14.87 -49.74
N LYS A 146 1.28 -15.32 -48.93
CA LYS A 146 0.30 -16.33 -49.34
C LYS A 146 -0.67 -15.75 -50.38
N ASN A 147 -1.13 -14.51 -50.18
CA ASN A 147 -2.03 -13.83 -51.11
C ASN A 147 -1.34 -13.54 -52.45
N THR A 148 -0.06 -13.13 -52.46
CA THR A 148 0.68 -12.91 -53.73
C THR A 148 0.84 -14.20 -54.55
N LYS A 149 0.88 -15.37 -53.90
CA LYS A 149 0.93 -16.69 -54.59
C LYS A 149 -0.44 -17.20 -55.08
N LEU A 150 -1.54 -16.62 -54.59
CA LEU A 150 -2.91 -17.03 -54.95
C LEU A 150 -3.47 -16.21 -56.14
N PHE A 151 -2.88 -15.04 -56.42
CA PHE A 151 -3.32 -14.10 -57.46
C PHE A 151 -2.24 -13.82 -58.51
N GLY A 152 -1.27 -14.72 -58.65
CA GLY A 152 -0.20 -14.67 -59.66
C GLY A 152 -0.10 -15.98 -60.43
#